data_AF-A0A3N8GSU5-F1
#
_entry.id   AF-A0A3N8GSU5-F1
#
_cell.length_a   1.000
_cell.length_b   1.000
_cell.length_c   1.000
_cell.angle_alpha   90.00
_cell.angle_beta   90.00
_cell.angle_gamma   90.00
#
_symmetry.space_group_name_H-M   'P 1'
#
loop_
_entity.id
_entity.type
_entity.pdbx_description
1 polymer ?
#
loop_
_entity_poly.entity_id
_entity_poly.type
_entity_poly.pdbx_seq_one_letter_code
_entity_poly.pdbx_strand_id
1 'polypeptide(L)'
;MHTTTMPLYAAIASTLATIERCKSARSSFLPNHEAHLRKLLDMLPSGSGLDSGTQLLEGECKSNKLVFQADFHHMNGHGMYDGWSEHHVIVTPSLETGAVIRITGRNRNSIKDYLHDVFHHALFQGVDPHPIGST
;
A
#
# COMPACT_ATOMS: atom_id res chain seq x y z
N MET A 1 24.80 -3.55 14.46
CA MET A 1 23.66 -4.39 14.07
C MET A 1 23.14 -3.82 12.76
N HIS A 2 23.22 -4.57 11.66
CA HIS A 2 22.63 -4.11 10.40
C HIS A 2 21.12 -4.36 10.47
N THR A 3 20.32 -3.30 10.43
CA THR A 3 18.87 -3.43 10.26
C THR A 3 18.63 -3.92 8.84
N THR A 4 18.14 -5.14 8.68
CA THR A 4 17.74 -5.66 7.37
C THR A 4 16.48 -4.93 6.92
N THR A 5 16.57 -4.08 5.91
CA THR A 5 15.42 -3.40 5.32
C THR A 5 14.83 -4.21 4.18
N MET A 6 13.51 -4.09 3.95
CA MET A 6 12.85 -4.61 2.75
C MET A 6 11.88 -3.57 2.17
N PRO A 7 11.49 -3.69 0.89
CA PRO A 7 10.47 -2.80 0.31
C PRO A 7 9.16 -2.84 1.10
N LEU A 8 8.50 -1.69 1.25
CA LEU A 8 7.21 -1.57 1.95
C LEU A 8 6.16 -2.56 1.43
N TYR A 9 6.04 -2.76 0.12
CA TYR A 9 5.10 -3.75 -0.43
C TYR A 9 5.36 -5.16 0.10
N ALA A 10 6.63 -5.54 0.27
CA ALA A 10 7.03 -6.85 0.74
C ALA A 10 6.76 -6.98 2.25
N ALA A 11 7.00 -5.92 3.02
CA ALA A 11 6.68 -5.88 4.44
C ALA A 11 5.17 -6.02 4.69
N ILE A 12 4.34 -5.33 3.90
CA ILE A 12 2.87 -5.45 3.96
C ILE A 12 2.45 -6.89 3.63
N ALA A 13 2.94 -7.46 2.52
CA ALA A 13 2.59 -8.82 2.10
C ALA A 13 3.01 -9.89 3.14
N SER A 14 4.22 -9.78 3.69
CA SER A 14 4.72 -10.68 4.74
C SER A 14 3.91 -10.58 6.02
N THR A 15 3.54 -9.35 6.42
CA THR A 15 2.73 -9.11 7.62
C THR A 15 1.32 -9.68 7.46
N LEU A 16 0.68 -9.49 6.30
CA LEU A 16 -0.62 -10.11 5.99
C LEU A 16 -0.56 -11.64 6.08
N ALA A 17 0.46 -12.25 5.45
CA ALA A 17 0.65 -13.70 5.54
C ALA A 17 0.87 -14.18 6.99
N THR A 18 1.54 -13.37 7.82
CA THR A 18 1.75 -13.66 9.25
C THR A 18 0.45 -13.54 10.03
N ILE A 19 -0.36 -12.50 9.79
CA ILE A 19 -1.69 -12.33 10.37
C ILE A 19 -2.57 -13.55 10.09
N GLU A 20 -2.61 -14.04 8.85
CA GLU A 20 -3.42 -15.21 8.49
C GLU A 20 -2.97 -16.49 9.21
N ARG A 21 -1.65 -16.68 9.37
CA ARG A 21 -1.10 -17.78 10.18
C ARG A 21 -1.47 -17.63 11.66
N CYS A 22 -1.36 -16.42 12.22
CA CYS A 22 -1.71 -16.12 13.61
C CYS A 22 -3.21 -16.34 13.88
N LYS A 23 -4.10 -15.91 12.98
CA LYS A 23 -5.54 -16.19 13.04
C LYS A 23 -5.81 -17.69 13.08
N SER A 24 -5.21 -18.43 12.14
CA SER A 24 -5.35 -19.90 12.06
C SER A 24 -4.86 -20.62 13.31
N ALA A 25 -3.75 -20.16 13.89
CA ALA A 25 -3.15 -20.73 15.09
C ALA A 25 -3.74 -20.18 16.42
N ARG A 26 -4.68 -19.22 16.36
CA ARG A 26 -5.19 -18.47 17.53
C ARG A 26 -4.07 -17.89 18.40
N SER A 27 -3.06 -17.33 17.75
CA SER A 27 -1.87 -16.79 18.39
C SER A 27 -2.17 -15.52 19.19
N SER A 28 -1.62 -15.40 20.40
CA SER A 28 -1.68 -14.18 21.22
C SER A 28 -0.91 -13.00 20.61
N PHE A 29 -0.07 -13.24 19.61
CA PHE A 29 0.69 -12.20 18.91
C PHE A 29 -0.08 -11.52 17.78
N LEU A 30 -1.30 -12.00 17.45
CA LEU A 30 -2.13 -11.41 16.39
C LEU A 30 -2.28 -9.87 16.51
N PRO A 31 -2.60 -9.29 17.70
CA PRO A 31 -2.75 -7.84 17.82
C PRO A 31 -1.46 -7.06 17.53
N ASN A 32 -0.29 -7.64 17.79
CA ASN A 32 1.00 -7.00 17.50
C ASN A 32 1.24 -6.92 16.00
N HIS A 33 0.89 -7.97 15.25
CA HIS A 33 1.01 -7.97 13.80
C HIS A 33 -0.03 -7.06 13.13
N GLU A 34 -1.25 -6.98 13.65
CA GLU A 34 -2.26 -6.01 13.18
C GLU A 34 -1.83 -4.57 13.45
N ALA A 35 -1.24 -4.29 14.61
CA ALA A 35 -0.68 -2.98 14.92
C ALA A 35 0.52 -2.63 14.02
N HIS A 36 1.37 -3.61 13.69
CA HIS A 36 2.46 -3.42 12.76
C HIS A 36 1.95 -3.16 11.34
N LEU A 37 0.95 -3.91 10.86
CA LEU A 37 0.33 -3.67 9.57
C LEU A 37 -0.21 -2.25 9.47
N ARG A 38 -0.93 -1.75 10.48
CA ARG A 38 -1.41 -0.36 10.48
C ARG A 38 -0.29 0.66 10.32
N LYS A 39 0.83 0.49 11.04
CA LYS A 39 2.00 1.36 10.89
C LYS A 39 2.60 1.33 9.48
N LEU A 40 2.59 0.17 8.82
CA LEU A 40 3.04 0.06 7.43
C LEU A 40 2.06 0.75 6.47
N LEU A 41 0.76 0.64 6.71
CA LEU A 41 -0.28 1.30 5.90
C LEU A 41 -0.27 2.82 6.07
N ASP A 42 0.11 3.33 7.25
CA ASP A 42 0.28 4.78 7.49
C ASP A 42 1.39 5.41 6.62
N MET A 43 2.26 4.59 6.01
CA MET A 43 3.32 5.04 5.10
C MET A 43 2.84 5.19 3.65
N LEU A 44 1.61 4.81 3.35
CA LEU A 44 1.04 4.91 1.99
C LEU A 44 0.64 6.36 1.68
N PRO A 45 0.57 6.73 0.38
CA PRO A 45 0.22 8.09 -0.03
C PRO A 45 -1.14 8.55 0.53
N SER A 46 -1.17 9.78 1.03
CA SER A 46 -2.37 10.47 1.50
C SER A 46 -2.23 11.98 1.28
N GLY A 47 -3.36 12.69 1.12
CA GLY A 47 -3.37 14.11 0.77
C GLY A 47 -2.96 14.39 -0.68
N SER A 48 -2.78 15.66 -1.03
CA SER A 48 -2.49 16.10 -2.41
C SER A 48 -3.49 15.54 -3.43
N GLY A 49 -4.78 15.51 -3.06
CA GLY A 49 -5.87 14.93 -3.85
C GLY A 49 -6.26 13.51 -3.44
N LEU A 50 -5.43 12.78 -2.69
CA LEU A 50 -5.80 11.51 -2.05
C LEU A 50 -6.42 11.76 -0.66
N ASP A 51 -7.54 12.50 -0.62
CA ASP A 51 -8.03 13.11 0.62
C ASP A 51 -8.69 12.11 1.60
N SER A 52 -9.15 10.95 1.11
CA SER A 52 -9.55 9.82 1.98
C SER A 52 -8.42 8.83 2.24
N GLY A 53 -7.19 9.20 1.87
CA GLY A 53 -6.01 8.36 1.97
C GLY A 53 -6.06 7.13 1.06
N THR A 54 -5.05 6.27 1.25
CA THR A 54 -4.98 4.96 0.61
C THR A 54 -5.57 3.91 1.53
N GLN A 55 -6.44 3.03 1.01
CA GLN A 55 -7.02 1.93 1.78
C GLN A 55 -6.60 0.58 1.22
N LEU A 56 -6.16 -0.34 2.08
CA LEU A 56 -5.90 -1.72 1.68
C LEU A 56 -7.23 -2.45 1.52
N LEU A 57 -7.49 -3.00 0.33
CA LEU A 57 -8.66 -3.84 0.08
C LEU A 57 -8.31 -5.29 0.43
N GLU A 58 -8.30 -5.62 1.73
CA GLU A 58 -7.88 -6.93 2.24
C GLU A 58 -8.58 -8.11 1.54
N GLY A 59 -9.89 -8.01 1.30
CA GLY A 59 -10.68 -9.04 0.62
C GLY A 59 -10.29 -9.24 -0.87
N GLU A 60 -9.62 -8.27 -1.48
CA GLU A 60 -9.10 -8.38 -2.85
C GLU A 60 -7.65 -8.86 -2.90
N CYS A 61 -6.94 -8.84 -1.77
CA CYS A 61 -5.55 -9.27 -1.67
C CYS A 61 -5.43 -10.80 -1.78
N LYS A 62 -4.32 -11.24 -2.36
CA LYS A 62 -3.95 -12.67 -2.50
C LYS A 62 -2.47 -12.83 -2.19
N SER A 63 -2.01 -14.07 -2.05
CA SER A 63 -0.59 -14.37 -1.81
C SER A 63 0.37 -13.76 -2.84
N ASN A 64 -0.11 -13.45 -4.05
CA ASN A 64 0.65 -12.85 -5.14
C ASN A 64 0.10 -11.49 -5.60
N LYS A 65 -0.70 -10.81 -4.77
CA LYS A 65 -1.37 -9.56 -5.18
C LYS A 65 -1.76 -8.71 -3.98
N LEU A 66 -1.31 -7.46 -3.95
CA LEU A 66 -1.87 -6.42 -3.07
C LEU A 66 -2.77 -5.51 -3.90
N VAL A 67 -3.86 -5.05 -3.29
CA VAL A 67 -4.80 -4.10 -3.92
C VAL A 67 -5.10 -2.98 -2.94
N PHE A 68 -4.89 -1.75 -3.41
CA PHE A 68 -5.20 -0.54 -2.65
C PHE A 68 -6.21 0.31 -3.41
N GLN A 69 -7.17 0.88 -2.70
CA GLN A 69 -8.03 1.95 -3.20
C GLN A 69 -7.31 3.29 -3.06
N ALA A 70 -7.38 4.12 -4.10
CA ALA A 70 -6.69 5.40 -4.21
C ALA A 70 -7.56 6.42 -4.95
N ASP A 71 -8.65 6.86 -4.31
CA ASP A 71 -9.58 7.82 -4.90
C ASP A 71 -8.97 9.22 -4.92
N PHE A 72 -9.13 9.92 -6.05
CA PHE A 72 -8.44 11.18 -6.30
C PHE A 72 -9.39 12.35 -6.59
N HIS A 73 -9.20 13.43 -5.85
CA HIS A 73 -9.87 14.72 -6.01
C HIS A 73 -9.18 15.58 -7.06
N HIS A 74 -9.88 15.86 -8.16
CA HIS A 74 -9.38 16.72 -9.23
C HIS A 74 -9.66 18.19 -8.90
N MET A 75 -8.70 19.04 -9.25
CA MET A 75 -8.85 20.49 -9.21
C MET A 75 -8.82 21.05 -10.63
N ASN A 76 -9.60 22.09 -10.90
CA ASN A 76 -9.53 22.82 -12.16
C ASN A 76 -8.35 23.81 -12.16
N GLY A 77 -8.15 24.52 -13.27
CA GLY A 77 -7.06 25.49 -13.43
C GLY A 77 -7.10 26.69 -12.46
N HIS A 78 -8.18 26.87 -11.69
CA HIS A 78 -8.29 27.90 -10.65
C HIS A 78 -8.15 27.32 -9.24
N GLY A 79 -7.80 26.04 -9.11
CA GLY A 79 -7.66 25.37 -7.83
C GLY A 79 -8.99 25.05 -7.13
N MET A 80 -10.10 25.02 -7.87
CA MET A 80 -11.41 24.64 -7.33
C MET A 80 -11.70 23.17 -7.61
N TYR A 81 -12.53 22.53 -6.77
CA TYR A 81 -13.00 21.16 -7.00
C TYR A 81 -13.58 20.97 -8.40
N ASP A 82 -13.15 19.90 -9.05
CA ASP A 82 -13.50 19.56 -10.43
C ASP A 82 -13.95 18.10 -10.58
N GLY A 83 -14.26 17.41 -9.49
CA GLY A 83 -14.75 16.02 -9.50
C GLY A 83 -13.75 15.00 -8.96
N TRP A 84 -14.17 13.73 -8.92
CA TRP A 84 -13.38 12.60 -8.41
C TRP A 84 -13.11 11.56 -9.50
N SER A 85 -12.05 10.77 -9.30
CA SER A 85 -11.88 9.49 -9.97
C SER A 85 -11.44 8.41 -8.99
N GLU A 86 -12.03 7.23 -9.13
CA GLU A 86 -11.72 6.05 -8.32
C GLU A 86 -10.65 5.20 -9.02
N HIS A 87 -9.70 4.69 -8.23
CA HIS A 87 -8.58 3.90 -8.74
C HIS A 87 -8.23 2.74 -7.81
N HIS A 88 -7.87 1.61 -8.40
CA HIS A 88 -7.14 0.56 -7.69
C HIS A 88 -5.67 0.58 -8.10
N VAL A 89 -4.79 0.59 -7.11
CA VAL A 89 -3.36 0.32 -7.25
C VAL A 89 -3.13 -1.15 -6.97
N ILE A 90 -2.71 -1.87 -8.00
CA ILE A 90 -2.53 -3.32 -7.93
C ILE A 90 -1.04 -3.63 -8.03
N VAL A 91 -0.51 -4.29 -7.01
CA VAL A 91 0.90 -4.68 -6.93
C VAL A 91 1.01 -6.19 -7.12
N THR A 92 1.79 -6.61 -8.10
CA THR A 92 2.06 -8.03 -8.37
C THR A 92 3.57 -8.30 -8.36
N PRO A 93 4.02 -9.48 -7.91
CA PRO A 93 5.44 -9.81 -7.88
C PRO A 93 6.03 -9.90 -9.29
N SER A 94 7.31 -9.57 -9.41
CA SER A 94 8.10 -9.70 -10.63
C SER A 94 9.48 -10.24 -10.27
N LEU A 95 9.93 -11.27 -10.99
CA LEU A 95 11.27 -11.82 -10.77
C LEU A 95 12.38 -10.90 -11.31
N GLU A 96 12.05 -10.02 -12.26
CA GLU A 96 13.00 -9.08 -12.87
C GLU A 96 13.15 -7.80 -12.04
N THR A 97 12.03 -7.26 -11.54
CA THR A 97 11.96 -5.93 -10.92
C THR A 97 11.54 -5.95 -9.45
N GLY A 98 11.33 -7.15 -8.87
CA GLY A 98 10.75 -7.34 -7.54
C GLY A 98 9.23 -7.27 -7.54
N ALA A 99 8.65 -6.17 -8.02
CA ALA A 99 7.21 -5.99 -8.20
C ALA A 99 6.89 -5.07 -9.38
N VAL A 100 5.63 -5.08 -9.81
CA VAL A 100 5.05 -4.20 -10.83
C VAL A 100 3.76 -3.58 -10.28
N ILE A 101 3.55 -2.31 -10.58
CA ILE A 101 2.35 -1.55 -10.20
C ILE A 101 1.46 -1.37 -11.43
N ARG A 102 0.15 -1.62 -11.26
CA ARG A 102 -0.88 -1.33 -12.26
C ARG A 102 -1.97 -0.45 -11.66
N ILE A 103 -2.27 0.67 -12.33
CA ILE A 103 -3.32 1.62 -11.91
C ILE A 103 -4.59 1.44 -12.77
N THR A 104 -5.72 1.12 -12.15
CA THR A 104 -7.03 1.03 -12.81
C THR A 104 -7.76 2.38 -12.81
N GLY A 105 -9.04 2.42 -13.20
CA GLY A 105 -9.84 3.65 -13.21
C GLY A 105 -9.66 4.54 -14.44
N ARG A 106 -10.39 5.65 -14.47
CA ARG A 106 -10.38 6.63 -15.57
C ARG A 106 -9.09 7.43 -15.57
N ASN A 107 -8.36 7.47 -16.70
CA ASN A 107 -7.13 8.28 -16.80
C ASN A 107 -7.45 9.77 -17.12
N ARG A 108 -8.12 10.47 -16.20
CA ARG A 108 -8.41 11.90 -16.36
C ARG A 108 -7.17 12.72 -16.03
N ASN A 109 -6.85 13.73 -16.83
CA ASN A 109 -5.70 14.62 -16.60
C ASN A 109 -4.38 13.87 -16.38
N SER A 110 -4.22 12.71 -17.03
CA SER A 110 -3.07 11.80 -16.84
C SER A 110 -2.79 11.39 -15.39
N ILE A 111 -3.84 11.35 -14.55
CA ILE A 111 -3.70 11.04 -13.11
C ILE A 111 -3.02 9.71 -12.83
N LYS A 112 -3.08 8.74 -13.74
CA LYS A 112 -2.44 7.44 -13.54
C LYS A 112 -0.93 7.52 -13.44
N ASP A 113 -0.30 8.47 -14.13
CA ASP A 113 1.16 8.63 -14.09
C ASP A 113 1.57 9.18 -12.72
N TYR A 114 0.86 10.20 -12.23
CA TYR A 114 1.04 10.71 -10.86
C TYR A 114 0.83 9.63 -9.80
N LEU A 115 -0.27 8.87 -9.88
CA LEU A 115 -0.54 7.79 -8.94
C LEU A 115 0.55 6.72 -9.01
N HIS A 116 1.02 6.37 -10.21
CA HIS A 116 2.12 5.43 -10.36
C HIS A 116 3.38 5.93 -9.65
N ASP A 117 3.76 7.19 -9.84
CA ASP A 117 4.97 7.76 -9.25
C ASP A 117 4.92 7.81 -7.72
N VAL A 118 3.83 8.32 -7.14
CA VAL A 118 3.72 8.43 -5.67
C VAL A 118 3.63 7.06 -5.00
N PHE A 119 2.92 6.10 -5.61
CA PHE A 119 2.86 4.74 -5.09
C PHE A 119 4.16 3.98 -5.29
N HIS A 120 4.84 4.16 -6.42
CA HIS A 120 6.15 3.55 -6.64
C HIS A 120 7.16 4.07 -5.61
N HIS A 121 7.21 5.37 -5.37
CA HIS A 121 8.05 5.97 -4.34
C HIS A 121 7.77 5.36 -2.95
N ALA A 122 6.51 5.32 -2.55
CA ALA A 122 6.12 4.82 -1.22
C ALA A 122 6.34 3.31 -1.07
N LEU A 123 5.98 2.49 -2.06
CA LEU A 123 5.98 1.03 -1.96
C LEU A 123 7.38 0.42 -2.07
N PHE A 124 8.30 1.07 -2.78
CA PHE A 124 9.66 0.57 -3.01
C PHE A 124 10.70 1.12 -2.02
N GLN A 125 10.30 2.02 -1.11
CA GLN A 125 11.19 2.46 -0.04
C GLN A 125 11.50 1.31 0.94
N GLY A 126 12.72 1.29 1.48
CA GLY A 126 13.13 0.31 2.47
C GLY A 126 12.56 0.60 3.85
N VAL A 127 11.99 -0.41 4.51
CA VAL A 127 11.41 -0.34 5.86
C VAL A 127 11.94 -1.48 6.74
N ASP A 128 11.85 -1.31 8.06
CA ASP A 128 12.08 -2.41 9.00
C ASP A 128 10.89 -3.37 8.95
N PRO A 129 11.09 -4.65 8.58
CA PRO A 129 10.02 -5.62 8.48
C PRO A 129 9.55 -6.20 9.82
N HIS A 130 10.22 -5.88 10.93
CA HIS A 130 9.90 -6.44 12.23
C HIS A 130 9.12 -5.43 13.09
N PRO A 131 8.12 -5.89 13.87
CA PRO A 131 7.48 -5.04 14.87
C PRO A 131 8.51 -4.50 15.87
N ILE A 132 8.39 -3.22 16.25
CA ILE A 132 9.19 -2.63 17.33
C ILE A 132 9.05 -3.49 18.59
N GLY A 133 10.16 -4.04 19.10
CA GLY A 133 10.20 -4.95 20.26
C GLY A 133 10.34 -6.44 19.94
N SER A 134 10.68 -6.81 18.71
CA SER A 134 10.84 -8.22 18.27
C SER A 134 12.28 -8.76 18.36
N THR A 135 13.18 -8.10 19.10
CA THR A 135 14.57 -8.53 19.31
C THR A 135 14.77 -9.09 20.71
#